data_AF-A0A7S0NAJ2-F1
#
_entry.id   AF-A0A7S0NAJ2-F1
#
_cell.length_a   1.000
_cell.length_b   1.000
_cell.length_c   1.000
_cell.angle_alpha   90.00
_cell.angle_beta   90.00
_cell.angle_gamma   90.00
#
_symmetry.space_group_name_H-M   'P 1'
#
loop_
_entity.id
_entity.type
_entity.pdbx_description
1 polymer ?
#
loop_
_entity_poly.entity_id
_entity_poly.type
_entity_poly.pdbx_seq_one_letter_code
_entity_poly.pdbx_strand_id
1 'polypeptide(L)'
;DARHLRGMRSPTSLAAAATLAAAVTALLLLARRRRRRTSSLEALLRAGKKAVCVGKNYRDHVAELAQLGPEWSTNIEPEPILFLKPTTTYAWPGAPPVLPAPR
;
A
#
# COMPACT_ATOMS: atom_id res chain seq x y z
N ASP A 1 -57.15 -20.83 23.91
CA ASP A 1 -57.07 -20.22 22.56
C ASP A 1 -55.70 -19.67 22.24
N ALA A 2 -54.94 -20.37 21.39
CA ALA A 2 -53.57 -20.02 21.01
C ALA A 2 -53.45 -19.76 19.50
N ARG A 3 -54.35 -18.96 18.92
CA ARG A 3 -54.40 -18.68 17.47
C ARG A 3 -54.63 -17.21 17.13
N HIS A 4 -53.97 -16.28 17.82
CA HIS A 4 -54.16 -14.86 17.49
C HIS A 4 -52.95 -13.93 17.66
N LEU A 5 -51.73 -14.39 17.36
CA LEU A 5 -50.56 -13.51 17.24
C LEU A 5 -49.66 -13.93 16.07
N ARG A 6 -50.21 -13.99 14.85
CA ARG A 6 -49.39 -14.04 13.62
C ARG A 6 -49.35 -12.64 13.02
N GLY A 7 -48.56 -11.77 13.67
CA GLY A 7 -48.36 -10.38 13.26
C GLY A 7 -47.92 -10.31 11.80
N MET A 8 -48.68 -9.54 11.02
CA MET A 8 -48.43 -9.18 9.64
C MET A 8 -47.01 -8.63 9.46
N ARG A 9 -46.08 -9.44 8.98
CA ARG A 9 -44.86 -8.92 8.34
C ARG A 9 -45.30 -8.43 6.97
N SER A 10 -45.36 -7.11 6.78
CA SER A 10 -45.70 -6.53 5.48
C SER A 10 -44.66 -6.98 4.43
N PRO A 11 -45.06 -7.23 3.17
CA PRO A 11 -44.13 -7.64 2.12
C PRO A 11 -42.98 -6.64 1.91
N THR A 12 -43.22 -5.37 2.25
CA THR A 12 -42.21 -4.29 2.24
C THR A 12 -41.12 -4.47 3.29
N SER A 13 -41.40 -5.03 4.48
CA SER A 13 -40.40 -5.22 5.54
C SER A 13 -39.43 -6.36 5.23
N LEU A 14 -39.91 -7.41 4.55
CA LEU A 14 -39.07 -8.52 4.10
C LEU A 14 -38.12 -8.09 2.98
N ALA A 15 -38.63 -7.32 2.01
CA ALA A 15 -37.81 -6.78 0.93
C ALA A 15 -36.72 -5.84 1.46
N ALA A 16 -37.06 -4.93 2.38
CA ALA A 16 -36.09 -4.03 3.00
C ALA A 16 -35.00 -4.80 3.78
N ALA A 17 -35.38 -5.83 4.55
CA ALA A 17 -34.44 -6.68 5.28
C ALA A 17 -33.50 -7.46 4.34
N ALA A 18 -34.01 -7.99 3.23
CA ALA A 18 -33.20 -8.69 2.22
C ALA A 18 -32.19 -7.75 1.54
N THR A 19 -32.62 -6.52 1.21
CA THR A 19 -31.76 -5.51 0.58
C THR A 19 -30.63 -5.07 1.53
N LEU A 20 -30.92 -4.88 2.81
CA LEU A 20 -29.93 -4.56 3.83
C LEU A 20 -28.93 -5.72 4.03
N ALA A 21 -29.41 -6.96 4.09
CA ALA A 21 -28.56 -8.14 4.22
C ALA A 21 -27.63 -8.31 3.02
N ALA A 22 -28.12 -8.07 1.80
CA ALA A 22 -27.32 -8.08 0.58
C ALA A 22 -26.26 -6.97 0.58
N ALA A 23 -26.62 -5.74 0.98
CA ALA A 23 -25.69 -4.61 1.07
C ALA A 23 -24.59 -4.85 2.10
N VAL A 24 -24.93 -5.37 3.30
CA VAL A 24 -23.94 -5.74 4.33
C VAL A 24 -23.02 -6.85 3.84
N THR A 25 -23.57 -7.87 3.18
CA THR A 25 -22.77 -8.97 2.63
C THR A 25 -21.82 -8.47 1.53
N ALA A 26 -22.30 -7.61 0.62
CA ALA A 26 -21.48 -6.99 -0.41
C ALA A 26 -20.36 -6.13 0.20
N LEU A 27 -20.67 -5.33 1.23
CA LEU A 27 -19.68 -4.51 1.94
C LEU A 27 -18.62 -5.37 2.63
N LEU A 28 -19.03 -6.47 3.28
CA LEU A 28 -18.11 -7.42 3.91
C LEU A 28 -17.22 -8.12 2.89
N LEU A 29 -17.76 -8.51 1.73
CA LEU A 29 -16.98 -9.11 0.64
C LEU A 29 -15.99 -8.11 0.03
N LEU A 30 -16.40 -6.86 -0.18
CA LEU A 30 -15.53 -5.77 -0.64
C LEU A 30 -14.42 -5.48 0.36
N ALA A 31 -14.73 -5.39 1.66
CA ALA A 31 -13.75 -5.21 2.72
C ALA A 31 -12.77 -6.39 2.80
N ARG A 32 -13.24 -7.63 2.70
CA ARG A 32 -12.40 -8.84 2.63
C ARG A 32 -11.49 -8.83 1.39
N ARG A 33 -12.02 -8.44 0.23
CA ARG A 33 -11.24 -8.33 -1.03
C ARG A 33 -10.17 -7.25 -0.92
N ARG A 34 -10.47 -6.11 -0.30
CA ARG A 34 -9.51 -5.03 -0.03
C ARG A 34 -8.38 -5.50 0.90
N ARG A 35 -8.71 -6.20 1.99
CA ARG A 35 -7.72 -6.76 2.94
C ARG A 35 -6.81 -7.82 2.30
N ARG A 36 -7.34 -8.65 1.39
CA ARG A 36 -6.51 -9.63 0.65
C ARG A 36 -5.49 -8.97 -0.30
N ARG A 37 -5.82 -7.82 -0.90
CA ARG A 37 -4.90 -7.11 -1.81
C ARG A 37 -3.70 -6.48 -1.09
N THR A 38 -3.88 -6.00 0.14
CA THR A 38 -2.75 -5.45 0.91
C THR A 38 -1.82 -6.57 1.39
N SER A 39 -2.37 -7.71 1.82
CA SER A 39 -1.55 -8.86 2.24
C SER A 39 -0.69 -9.44 1.13
N SER A 40 -1.14 -9.40 -0.13
CA SER A 40 -0.33 -9.93 -1.24
C SER A 40 0.87 -9.05 -1.59
N LEU A 41 0.73 -7.72 -1.50
CA LEU A 41 1.84 -6.80 -1.77
C LEU A 41 2.90 -6.85 -0.65
N GLU A 42 2.47 -6.93 0.60
CA GLU A 42 3.39 -7.15 1.72
C GLU A 42 4.12 -8.49 1.60
N ALA A 43 3.41 -9.55 1.18
CA ALA A 43 4.03 -10.85 0.92
C ALA A 43 5.08 -10.77 -0.19
N LEU A 44 4.81 -10.04 -1.28
CA LEU A 44 5.78 -9.80 -2.36
C LEU A 44 7.00 -9.02 -1.88
N LEU A 45 6.80 -7.96 -1.08
CA LEU A 45 7.91 -7.18 -0.52
C LEU A 45 8.80 -8.02 0.39
N ARG A 46 8.20 -8.89 1.22
CA ARG A 46 8.92 -9.82 2.10
C ARG A 46 9.66 -10.92 1.33
N ALA A 47 9.10 -11.37 0.20
CA ALA A 47 9.72 -12.37 -0.66
C ALA A 47 10.76 -11.79 -1.63
N GLY A 48 10.80 -10.47 -1.80
CA GLY A 48 11.72 -9.77 -2.69
C GLY A 48 13.17 -10.03 -2.32
N LYS A 49 14.03 -10.26 -3.33
CA LYS A 49 15.46 -10.60 -3.14
C LYS A 49 16.42 -9.44 -3.40
N LYS A 50 15.96 -8.39 -4.08
CA LYS A 50 16.77 -7.26 -4.52
C LYS A 50 15.93 -5.98 -4.45
N ALA A 51 16.57 -4.88 -4.08
CA ALA A 51 16.04 -3.54 -4.30
C ALA A 51 16.92 -2.85 -5.33
N VAL A 52 16.35 -2.53 -6.49
CA VAL A 52 16.99 -1.74 -7.55
C VAL A 52 16.48 -0.30 -7.42
N CYS A 53 17.39 0.65 -7.38
CA CYS A 53 17.10 2.06 -7.21
C CYS A 53 17.56 2.84 -8.44
N VAL A 54 16.81 3.89 -8.79
CA VAL A 54 17.12 4.80 -9.90
C VAL A 54 17.63 6.12 -9.33
N GLY A 55 18.87 6.47 -9.64
CA GLY A 55 19.47 7.75 -9.27
C GLY A 55 19.12 8.85 -10.27
N LYS A 56 19.16 10.12 -9.83
CA LYS A 56 19.04 11.31 -10.68
C LYS A 56 17.79 11.39 -11.59
N ASN A 57 16.67 10.80 -11.17
CA ASN A 57 15.44 10.74 -11.98
C ASN A 57 14.53 11.99 -11.87
N TYR A 58 14.98 13.05 -11.21
CA TYR A 58 14.22 14.30 -11.02
C TYR A 58 15.15 15.48 -11.26
N ARG A 59 14.81 16.33 -12.24
CA ARG A 59 15.64 17.47 -12.65
C ARG A 59 15.98 18.39 -11.48
N ASP A 60 14.99 18.76 -10.69
CA ASP A 60 15.16 19.72 -9.61
C ASP A 60 16.03 19.11 -8.48
N HIS A 61 15.92 17.79 -8.24
CA HIS A 61 16.79 17.09 -7.30
C HIS A 61 18.23 16.96 -7.81
N VAL A 62 18.44 16.80 -9.12
CA VAL A 62 19.79 16.83 -9.71
C VAL A 62 20.44 18.21 -9.51
N ALA A 63 19.66 19.29 -9.67
CA ALA A 63 20.14 20.65 -9.43
C ALA A 63 20.46 20.93 -7.94
N GLU A 64 19.70 20.35 -7.01
CA GLU A 64 19.99 20.39 -5.57
C GLU A 64 21.32 19.70 -5.25
N LEU A 65 21.51 18.46 -5.74
CA LEU A 65 22.73 17.68 -5.47
C LEU A 65 23.98 18.36 -6.01
N ALA A 66 23.89 19.05 -7.15
CA ALA A 66 25.02 19.80 -7.73
C ALA A 66 25.57 20.91 -6.80
N GLN A 67 24.80 21.33 -5.81
CA GLN A 67 25.25 22.32 -4.82
C GLN A 67 26.09 21.69 -3.69
N LEU A 68 26.07 20.35 -3.54
CA LEU A 68 26.74 19.65 -2.44
C LEU A 68 28.24 19.41 -2.68
N GLY A 69 28.72 19.53 -3.91
CA GLY A 69 30.14 19.37 -4.24
C GLY A 69 30.43 19.30 -5.73
N PRO A 70 31.66 19.56 -6.17
CA PRO A 70 32.07 19.56 -7.58
C PRO A 70 31.93 18.18 -8.26
N GLU A 71 31.84 17.10 -7.49
CA GLU A 71 31.58 15.75 -7.98
C GLU A 71 30.13 15.55 -8.49
N TRP A 72 29.21 16.44 -8.12
CA TRP A 72 27.81 16.36 -8.52
C TRP A 72 27.55 17.24 -9.75
N SER A 73 27.50 16.62 -10.93
CA SER A 73 27.14 17.31 -12.17
C SER A 73 25.62 17.46 -12.34
N THR A 74 25.20 18.62 -12.85
CA THR A 74 23.83 18.90 -13.32
C THR A 74 23.49 18.23 -14.65
N ASN A 75 24.47 17.59 -15.30
CA ASN A 75 24.22 16.87 -16.55
C ASN A 75 23.20 15.76 -16.31
N ILE A 76 22.18 15.75 -17.16
CA ILE A 76 21.17 14.70 -17.18
C ILE A 76 21.80 13.54 -17.95
N GLU A 77 21.99 12.42 -17.28
CA GLU A 77 22.41 11.19 -17.94
C GLU A 77 21.31 10.76 -18.93
N PRO A 78 21.67 10.39 -20.18
CA PRO A 78 20.68 9.94 -21.15
C PRO A 78 20.05 8.60 -20.74
N GLU A 79 20.77 7.80 -19.94
CA GLU A 79 20.33 6.51 -19.43
C GLU A 79 20.16 6.55 -17.90
N PRO A 80 19.23 5.77 -17.32
CA PRO A 80 18.99 5.77 -15.89
C PRO A 80 20.17 5.19 -15.12
N ILE A 81 20.61 5.91 -14.08
CA ILE A 81 21.62 5.40 -13.14
C ILE A 81 20.96 4.36 -12.24
N LEU A 82 21.43 3.11 -12.30
CA LEU A 82 20.94 2.02 -11.46
C LEU A 82 21.93 1.68 -10.36
N PHE A 83 21.42 1.49 -9.14
CA PHE A 83 22.20 0.97 -8.01
C PHE A 83 21.38 0.01 -7.17
N LEU A 84 22.06 -0.78 -6.33
CA LEU A 84 21.44 -1.81 -5.50
C LEU A 84 21.46 -1.43 -4.03
N LYS A 85 20.40 -1.80 -3.32
CA LYS A 85 20.42 -1.91 -1.86
C LYS A 85 20.11 -3.36 -1.47
N PRO A 86 20.82 -3.96 -0.50
CA PRO A 86 20.46 -5.28 0.00
C PRO A 86 19.13 -5.21 0.75
N THR A 87 18.39 -6.31 0.80
CA THR A 87 17.09 -6.39 1.47
C THR A 87 17.17 -6.14 2.98
N THR A 88 18.37 -6.27 3.56
CA THR A 88 18.67 -5.87 4.95
C THR A 88 18.55 -4.36 5.20
N THR A 89 18.45 -3.54 4.15
CA THR A 89 18.23 -2.08 4.29
C THR A 89 16.77 -1.68 4.50
N TYR A 90 15.81 -2.62 4.39
CA TYR A 90 14.40 -2.30 4.62
C TYR A 90 14.14 -1.91 6.09
N ALA A 91 13.68 -0.67 6.29
CA ALA A 91 13.07 -0.23 7.53
C ALA A 91 11.55 -0.41 7.42
N TRP A 92 11.01 -1.40 8.12
CA TRP A 92 9.57 -1.67 8.16
C TRP A 92 8.82 -0.61 8.98
N PRO A 93 7.49 -0.48 8.84
CA PRO A 93 6.72 0.43 9.68
C PRO A 93 7.02 0.22 11.18
N GLY A 94 7.41 1.30 11.86
CA GLY A 94 7.83 1.28 13.28
C GLY A 94 9.33 1.08 13.52
N ALA A 95 10.11 0.70 12.52
CA ALA A 95 11.57 0.63 12.63
C ALA A 95 12.20 2.00 12.34
N PRO A 96 13.13 2.50 13.17
CA PRO A 96 13.80 3.77 12.92
C PRO A 96 14.89 3.64 11.84
N PRO A 97 15.24 4.72 11.12
CA PRO A 97 16.47 4.79 10.33
C PRO A 97 17.70 4.62 11.23
N VAL A 98 18.64 3.79 10.83
CA VAL A 98 19.91 3.59 11.55
C VAL A 98 21.01 4.34 10.80
N LEU A 99 21.64 5.29 11.48
CA LEU A 99 22.82 5.96 10.95
C LEU A 99 24.05 5.04 11.08
N PRO A 100 24.93 4.98 10.07
CA PRO A 100 26.18 4.24 10.20
C PRO A 100 27.07 4.88 11.26
N ALA A 101 27.95 4.09 11.87
CA ALA A 101 28.97 4.63 12.76
C ALA A 101 29.82 5.68 12.02
N PRO A 102 30.26 6.75 12.70
CA PRO A 102 31.16 7.73 12.09
C PRO A 102 32.42 7.01 11.60
N ARG A 103 32.88 7.39 10.41
CA ARG A 103 34.15 6.92 9.83
C ARG A 103 35.31 7.74 10.37
#